data_AF-A0A8T4YF03-F1
#
_entry.id   AF-A0A8T4YF03-F1
#
_cell.length_a   1.000
_cell.length_b   1.000
_cell.length_c   1.000
_cell.angle_alpha   90.00
_cell.angle_beta   90.00
_cell.angle_gamma   90.00
#
_symmetry.space_group_name_H-M   'P 1'
#
loop_
_entity.id
_entity.type
_entity.pdbx_description
1 polymer ?
#
loop_
_entity_poly.entity_id
_entity_poly.type
_entity_poly.pdbx_seq_one_letter_code
_entity_poly.pdbx_strand_id
1 'polypeptide(L)'
;MGGKEEIPGLGFSRDIDMGYAKLASRLQDYLNSIELKELTSGYVKIVELKLYEKQGLSNTIYLLKVEADDGFTGEFILRVYPGNGGKAFKEFKILSVLHSKGVPVPRVYGFDKSGEVLGKSFIVMEKIQHSPVADYYEFIDAAAKSLVGIHSITPSEVGDVLKIKKDYPTGDLKEVKALMIISMLTTLENPMVFARLFNRARKLEDSRVEARLRLIHGDYGFDNMVYSNGKAYVIDWEGAEIAEPTFDVAYAFNFLDFDDKNSGRTSQKLSEAFIDSYERHGGSIVDFQFYRKLAALKLLAILEAVSHPGLIAFIAREFRRRTKAEDAKRFLEIFKKYLRSILSSEE
;
A
#
# COMPACT_ATOMS: atom_id res chain seq x y z
N MET A 1 29.84 1.08 -50.07
CA MET A 1 28.49 1.58 -49.78
C MET A 1 28.02 0.92 -48.50
N GLY A 2 28.12 1.64 -47.37
CA GLY A 2 27.63 1.20 -46.07
C GLY A 2 26.89 2.38 -45.45
N GLY A 3 25.57 2.34 -45.52
CA GLY A 3 24.68 3.39 -45.00
C GLY A 3 24.47 3.22 -43.51
N LYS A 4 24.60 4.34 -42.79
CA LYS A 4 24.15 4.53 -41.40
C LYS A 4 22.62 4.55 -41.37
N GLU A 5 22.00 3.87 -40.41
CA GLU A 5 20.66 4.21 -39.94
C GLU A 5 20.77 4.79 -38.53
N GLU A 6 20.50 6.09 -38.42
CA GLU A 6 20.28 6.81 -37.17
C GLU A 6 18.84 6.54 -36.70
N ILE A 7 18.66 6.16 -35.44
CA ILE A 7 17.35 5.99 -34.82
C ILE A 7 16.87 7.39 -34.37
N PRO A 8 15.66 7.86 -34.75
CA PRO A 8 15.21 9.23 -34.46
C PRO A 8 14.91 9.44 -32.98
N GLY A 9 15.26 10.63 -32.49
CA GLY A 9 15.08 11.06 -31.11
C GLY A 9 13.64 11.06 -30.61
N LEU A 10 13.48 10.69 -29.34
CA LEU A 10 12.28 10.88 -28.54
C LEU A 10 12.03 12.38 -28.34
N GLY A 11 11.26 12.99 -29.22
CA GLY A 11 10.70 14.32 -29.03
C GLY A 11 9.62 14.29 -27.96
N PHE A 12 9.90 14.82 -26.77
CA PHE A 12 8.87 15.23 -25.83
C PHE A 12 8.16 16.48 -26.39
N SER A 13 6.83 16.53 -26.28
CA SER A 13 6.04 17.69 -26.71
C SER A 13 6.42 18.93 -25.90
N ARG A 14 6.73 20.06 -26.60
CA ARG A 14 7.18 21.34 -26.00
C ARG A 14 6.25 21.91 -24.92
N ASP A 15 4.97 21.55 -24.91
CA ASP A 15 4.00 22.02 -23.91
C ASP A 15 4.11 21.27 -22.57
N ILE A 16 4.64 20.05 -22.58
CA ILE A 16 4.89 19.25 -21.36
C ILE A 16 6.11 19.77 -20.60
N ASP A 17 7.13 20.26 -21.32
CA ASP A 17 8.37 20.82 -20.75
C ASP A 17 8.15 22.15 -20.03
N MET A 18 7.31 23.06 -20.55
CA MET A 18 7.02 24.34 -19.88
C MET A 18 6.22 24.15 -18.57
N GLY A 19 5.29 23.20 -18.53
CA GLY A 19 4.56 22.85 -17.32
C GLY A 19 5.46 22.25 -16.23
N TYR A 20 6.43 21.42 -16.64
CA TYR A 20 7.41 20.81 -15.74
C TYR A 20 8.38 21.83 -15.14
N ALA A 21 8.92 22.75 -15.95
CA ALA A 21 9.85 23.77 -15.49
C ALA A 21 9.21 24.72 -14.45
N LYS A 22 7.94 25.11 -14.67
CA LYS A 22 7.19 25.94 -13.72
C LYS A 22 6.88 25.19 -12.42
N LEU A 23 6.60 23.88 -12.51
CA LEU A 23 6.36 23.03 -11.35
C LEU A 23 7.63 22.83 -10.50
N ALA A 24 8.77 22.60 -11.16
CA ALA A 24 10.07 22.53 -10.51
C ALA A 24 10.45 23.83 -9.81
N SER A 25 10.21 25.00 -10.43
CA SER A 25 10.49 26.30 -9.80
C SER A 25 9.66 26.56 -8.54
N ARG A 26 8.36 26.23 -8.54
CA ARG A 26 7.53 26.43 -7.35
C ARG A 26 7.91 25.46 -6.22
N LEU A 27 8.24 24.22 -6.58
CA LEU A 27 8.76 23.24 -5.62
C LEU A 27 10.10 23.72 -5.03
N GLN A 28 10.98 24.29 -5.85
CA GLN A 28 12.28 24.79 -5.44
C GLN A 28 12.20 25.81 -4.30
N ASP A 29 11.29 26.78 -4.41
CA ASP A 29 11.09 27.80 -3.37
C ASP A 29 10.58 27.17 -2.07
N TYR A 30 9.66 26.20 -2.20
CA TYR A 30 9.11 25.47 -1.06
C TYR A 30 10.16 24.64 -0.32
N LEU A 31 11.04 23.90 -1.03
CA LEU A 31 12.05 23.03 -0.40
C LEU A 31 13.02 23.80 0.49
N ASN A 32 13.34 25.06 0.14
CA ASN A 32 14.16 25.94 0.96
C ASN A 32 13.41 26.51 2.20
N SER A 33 12.12 26.23 2.35
CA SER A 33 11.29 26.69 3.47
C SER A 33 10.97 25.62 4.52
N ILE A 34 11.26 24.33 4.25
CA ILE A 34 10.81 23.18 5.06
C ILE A 34 11.94 22.47 5.83
N GLU A 35 11.59 21.40 6.55
CA GLU A 35 12.46 20.57 7.41
C GLU A 35 13.64 19.90 6.71
N LEU A 36 13.83 20.07 5.39
CA LEU A 36 15.11 19.74 4.75
C LEU A 36 16.27 20.51 5.40
N LYS A 37 15.99 21.64 6.07
CA LYS A 37 16.96 22.38 6.89
C LYS A 37 17.55 21.59 8.06
N GLU A 38 16.92 20.49 8.49
CA GLU A 38 17.52 19.60 9.47
C GLU A 38 18.64 18.73 8.89
N LEU A 39 18.64 18.52 7.56
CA LEU A 39 19.62 17.71 6.85
C LEU A 39 20.76 18.54 6.25
N THR A 40 20.51 19.81 5.95
CA THR A 40 21.47 20.73 5.32
C THR A 40 21.22 22.16 5.76
N SER A 41 22.30 22.92 5.93
CA SER A 41 22.24 24.36 6.21
C SER A 41 22.29 25.20 4.93
N GLY A 42 22.56 24.55 3.80
CA GLY A 42 22.79 25.15 2.51
C GLY A 42 21.52 25.44 1.70
N TYR A 43 21.67 26.25 0.66
CA TYR A 43 20.62 26.44 -0.33
C TYR A 43 20.40 25.14 -1.11
N VAL A 44 19.20 24.58 -1.00
CA VAL A 44 18.82 23.34 -1.68
C VAL A 44 18.46 23.67 -3.13
N LYS A 45 18.99 22.90 -4.07
CA LYS A 45 18.69 22.95 -5.51
C LYS A 45 18.15 21.61 -5.98
N ILE A 46 17.06 21.62 -6.74
CA ILE A 46 16.55 20.44 -7.43
C ILE A 46 17.46 20.13 -8.62
N VAL A 47 18.05 18.94 -8.65
CA VAL A 47 18.90 18.48 -9.75
C VAL A 47 18.19 17.50 -10.67
N GLU A 48 17.22 16.75 -10.15
CA GLU A 48 16.39 15.85 -10.96
C GLU A 48 14.98 15.77 -10.38
N LEU A 49 13.98 15.83 -11.25
CA LEU A 49 12.60 15.49 -10.93
C LEU A 49 12.08 14.54 -12.01
N LYS A 50 11.99 13.25 -11.69
CA LYS A 50 11.68 12.20 -12.65
C LYS A 50 10.46 11.41 -12.21
N LEU A 51 9.53 11.15 -13.12
CA LEU A 51 8.40 10.27 -12.85
C LEU A 51 8.92 8.87 -12.45
N TYR A 52 8.57 8.42 -11.24
CA TYR A 52 9.08 7.19 -10.65
C TYR A 52 8.24 5.97 -11.04
N GLU A 53 6.92 6.11 -10.99
CA GLU A 53 5.97 5.05 -11.41
C GLU A 53 4.96 5.57 -12.44
N LYS A 54 4.68 4.76 -13.46
CA LYS A 54 3.72 5.09 -14.53
C LYS A 54 2.28 4.95 -14.02
N GLN A 55 1.50 6.02 -14.18
CA GLN A 55 0.04 6.15 -14.14
C GLN A 55 -0.76 4.93 -13.64
N GLY A 56 -1.11 4.97 -12.36
CA GLY A 56 -2.33 4.38 -11.82
C GLY A 56 -3.30 5.48 -11.37
N LEU A 57 -4.57 5.14 -11.14
CA LEU A 57 -5.66 6.10 -10.92
C LEU A 57 -5.60 6.90 -9.61
N SER A 58 -4.71 6.58 -8.65
CA SER A 58 -4.77 7.17 -7.31
C SER A 58 -3.82 8.35 -7.06
N ASN A 59 -2.52 8.26 -7.40
CA ASN A 59 -1.50 9.29 -7.09
C ASN A 59 -0.35 9.31 -8.12
N THR A 60 0.35 10.44 -8.25
CA THR A 60 1.56 10.55 -9.11
C THR A 60 2.82 10.62 -8.24
N ILE A 61 3.79 9.76 -8.50
CA ILE A 61 5.02 9.64 -7.70
C ILE A 61 6.23 10.05 -8.54
N TYR A 62 7.04 10.96 -7.99
CA TYR A 62 8.27 11.42 -8.59
C TYR A 62 9.47 11.09 -7.69
N LEU A 63 10.58 10.72 -8.32
CA LEU A 63 11.90 10.77 -7.71
C LEU A 63 12.37 12.22 -7.75
N LEU A 64 12.66 12.76 -6.57
CA LEU A 64 13.18 14.10 -6.37
C LEU A 64 14.63 13.98 -5.91
N LYS A 65 15.58 14.47 -6.70
CA LYS A 65 16.97 14.58 -6.29
C LYS A 65 17.33 16.03 -6.06
N VAL A 66 18.05 16.27 -4.97
CA VAL A 66 18.49 17.61 -4.58
C VAL A 66 19.97 17.60 -4.23
N GLU A 67 20.60 18.74 -4.44
CA GLU A 67 21.95 19.06 -3.97
C GLU A 67 21.89 20.38 -3.21
N ALA A 68 22.68 20.54 -2.15
CA ALA A 68 22.84 21.81 -1.46
C ALA A 68 24.26 22.36 -1.66
N ASP A 69 24.41 23.67 -1.49
CA ASP A 69 25.70 24.36 -1.65
C ASP A 69 26.73 24.00 -0.55
N ASP A 70 26.30 23.39 0.55
CA ASP A 70 27.18 22.79 1.57
C ASP A 70 27.66 21.37 1.21
N GLY A 71 27.35 20.90 -0.01
CA GLY A 71 27.78 19.62 -0.54
C GLY A 71 26.85 18.44 -0.19
N PHE A 72 25.75 18.68 0.53
CA PHE A 72 24.73 17.66 0.75
C PHE A 72 24.09 17.23 -0.58
N THR A 73 23.84 15.93 -0.72
CA THR A 73 23.05 15.36 -1.82
C THR A 73 22.00 14.43 -1.23
N GLY A 74 20.78 14.47 -1.78
CA GLY A 74 19.66 13.70 -1.24
C GLY A 74 18.70 13.23 -2.32
N GLU A 75 18.14 12.04 -2.12
CA GLU A 75 17.06 11.49 -2.93
C GLU A 75 15.79 11.32 -2.08
N PHE A 76 14.67 11.79 -2.61
CA PHE A 76 13.38 11.83 -1.94
C PHE A 76 12.27 11.34 -2.86
N ILE A 77 11.13 11.01 -2.27
CA ILE A 77 9.88 10.73 -2.98
C ILE A 77 8.97 11.95 -2.86
N LEU A 78 8.52 12.47 -4.01
CA LEU A 78 7.43 13.45 -4.08
C LEU A 78 6.16 12.72 -4.54
N ARG A 79 5.17 12.62 -3.66
CA ARG A 79 3.84 12.04 -3.95
C ARG A 79 2.83 13.17 -4.10
N VAL A 80 2.23 13.28 -5.29
CA VAL A 80 1.23 14.30 -5.64
C VAL A 80 -0.15 13.67 -5.71
N TYR A 81 -1.11 14.27 -5.00
CA TYR A 81 -2.45 13.73 -4.81
C TYR A 81 -3.49 14.52 -5.62
N PRO A 82 -4.46 13.85 -6.26
CA PRO A 82 -5.62 14.50 -6.83
C PRO A 82 -6.63 14.91 -5.74
N GLY A 83 -7.45 15.92 -6.03
CA GLY A 83 -8.57 16.34 -5.17
C GLY A 83 -8.21 17.44 -4.16
N ASN A 84 -8.94 17.46 -3.05
CA ASN A 84 -8.98 18.57 -2.09
C ASN A 84 -7.92 18.51 -0.97
N GLY A 85 -6.90 17.67 -1.10
CA GLY A 85 -5.83 17.50 -0.10
C GLY A 85 -6.17 16.62 1.11
N GLY A 86 -7.39 16.11 1.24
CA GLY A 86 -7.78 15.22 2.35
C GLY A 86 -6.94 13.92 2.40
N LYS A 87 -6.67 13.31 1.24
CA LYS A 87 -5.83 12.10 1.15
C LYS A 87 -4.39 12.35 1.60
N ALA A 88 -3.79 13.44 1.10
CA ALA A 88 -2.44 13.84 1.48
C ALA A 88 -2.36 14.12 2.98
N PHE A 89 -3.32 14.86 3.54
CA PHE A 89 -3.36 15.16 4.96
C PHE A 89 -3.46 13.89 5.84
N LYS A 90 -4.29 12.93 5.42
CA LYS A 90 -4.43 11.64 6.10
C LYS A 90 -3.10 10.90 6.18
N GLU A 91 -2.44 10.72 5.03
CA GLU A 91 -1.15 10.01 4.96
C GLU A 91 -0.04 10.73 5.72
N PHE A 92 0.04 12.07 5.61
CA PHE A 92 0.98 12.89 6.39
C PHE A 92 0.83 12.65 7.90
N LYS A 93 -0.40 12.72 8.41
CA LYS A 93 -0.68 12.54 9.84
C LYS A 93 -0.31 11.15 10.32
N ILE A 94 -0.65 10.11 9.57
CA ILE A 94 -0.33 8.72 9.91
C ILE A 94 1.18 8.49 9.94
N LEU A 95 1.89 8.87 8.87
CA LEU A 95 3.34 8.71 8.78
C LEU A 95 4.06 9.45 9.92
N SER A 96 3.61 10.68 10.23
CA SER A 96 4.19 11.48 11.31
C SER A 96 4.03 10.81 12.68
N VAL A 97 2.83 10.29 12.99
CA VAL A 97 2.57 9.58 14.25
C VAL A 97 3.40 8.30 14.33
N LEU A 98 3.40 7.48 13.28
CA LEU A 98 4.14 6.21 13.26
C LEU A 98 5.65 6.41 13.38
N HIS A 99 6.20 7.38 12.64
CA HIS A 99 7.61 7.73 12.73
C HIS A 99 7.99 8.20 14.14
N SER A 100 7.14 9.01 14.79
CA SER A 100 7.37 9.45 16.19
C SER A 100 7.41 8.31 17.21
N LYS A 101 6.84 7.14 16.86
CA LYS A 101 6.83 5.92 17.68
C LYS A 101 7.93 4.94 17.28
N GLY A 102 8.79 5.30 16.33
CA GLY A 102 9.88 4.45 15.84
C GLY A 102 9.42 3.29 14.96
N VAL A 103 8.18 3.31 14.46
CA VAL A 103 7.71 2.32 13.48
C VAL A 103 8.46 2.56 12.17
N PRO A 104 8.98 1.52 11.50
CA PRO A 104 9.63 1.68 10.20
C PRO A 104 8.63 2.14 9.13
N VAL A 105 8.59 3.44 8.89
CA VAL A 105 7.82 4.11 7.82
C VAL A 105 8.68 5.23 7.24
N PRO A 106 8.44 5.68 5.99
CA PRO A 106 9.15 6.82 5.43
C PRO A 106 8.97 8.07 6.30
N ARG A 107 10.08 8.74 6.61
CA ARG A 107 10.02 10.06 7.24
C ARG A 107 9.41 11.09 6.26
N VAL A 108 8.48 11.92 6.72
CA VAL A 108 7.98 13.05 5.95
C VAL A 108 8.84 14.28 6.23
N TYR A 109 9.24 14.99 5.17
CA TYR A 109 10.03 16.23 5.24
C TYR A 109 9.23 17.47 4.81
N GLY A 110 8.19 17.28 3.99
CA GLY A 110 7.35 18.37 3.50
C GLY A 110 5.94 17.90 3.18
N PHE A 111 4.98 18.80 3.38
CA PHE A 111 3.56 18.56 3.13
C PHE A 111 2.87 19.87 2.73
N ASP A 112 2.09 19.82 1.64
CA ASP A 112 1.19 20.88 1.22
C ASP A 112 -0.23 20.32 1.09
N LYS A 113 -1.15 20.85 1.91
CA LYS A 113 -2.58 20.51 1.83
C LYS A 113 -3.32 21.37 0.81
N SER A 114 -2.97 22.66 0.71
CA SER A 114 -3.74 23.66 -0.04
C SER A 114 -3.53 23.53 -1.54
N GLY A 115 -2.40 22.97 -1.95
CA GLY A 115 -1.99 22.91 -3.35
C GLY A 115 -1.52 24.27 -3.87
N GLU A 116 -1.24 25.23 -2.99
CA GLU A 116 -0.74 26.55 -3.36
C GLU A 116 0.64 26.49 -4.02
N VAL A 117 1.40 25.42 -3.82
CA VAL A 117 2.74 25.28 -4.40
C VAL A 117 2.69 24.59 -5.76
N LEU A 118 1.96 23.49 -5.93
CA LEU A 118 1.97 22.72 -7.21
C LEU A 118 0.63 22.73 -7.95
N GLY A 119 -0.37 23.46 -7.44
CA GLY A 119 -1.78 23.36 -7.89
C GLY A 119 -2.50 22.10 -7.41
N LYS A 120 -1.80 21.26 -6.63
CA LYS A 120 -2.28 20.01 -6.04
C LYS A 120 -1.55 19.78 -4.72
N SER A 121 -2.23 19.11 -3.78
CA SER A 121 -1.59 18.69 -2.53
C SER A 121 -0.50 17.65 -2.77
N PHE A 122 0.55 17.66 -1.96
CA PHE A 122 1.65 16.70 -2.06
C PHE A 122 2.32 16.42 -0.71
N ILE A 123 3.11 15.34 -0.69
CA ILE A 123 4.06 15.02 0.37
C ILE A 123 5.45 14.84 -0.24
N VAL A 124 6.48 15.38 0.42
CA VAL A 124 7.89 15.04 0.21
C VAL A 124 8.34 14.15 1.36
N MET A 125 8.78 12.94 1.05
CA MET A 125 9.15 11.92 2.04
C MET A 125 10.45 11.21 1.69
N GLU A 126 11.00 10.51 2.67
CA GLU A 126 12.18 9.67 2.56
C GLU A 126 12.05 8.63 1.44
N LYS A 127 13.11 8.48 0.64
CA LYS A 127 13.26 7.34 -0.25
C LYS A 127 14.00 6.22 0.48
N ILE A 128 13.26 5.16 0.84
CA ILE A 128 13.86 3.98 1.47
C ILE A 128 14.73 3.24 0.44
N GLN A 129 16.01 3.05 0.76
CA GLN A 129 16.93 2.24 -0.04
C GLN A 129 16.68 0.76 0.22
N HIS A 130 16.32 0.00 -0.82
CA HIS A 130 16.10 -1.44 -0.70
C HIS A 130 17.39 -2.18 -0.39
N SER A 131 17.37 -3.03 0.64
CA SER A 131 18.42 -4.03 0.90
C SER A 131 17.96 -5.41 0.43
N PRO A 132 18.86 -6.25 -0.13
CA PRO A 132 18.52 -7.63 -0.44
C PRO A 132 18.01 -8.38 0.79
N VAL A 133 16.98 -9.20 0.60
CA VAL A 133 16.49 -10.13 1.63
C VAL A 133 17.27 -11.43 1.46
N ALA A 134 18.21 -11.69 2.39
CA ALA A 134 19.01 -12.93 2.37
C ALA A 134 18.20 -14.13 2.89
N ASP A 135 17.43 -13.90 3.95
CA ASP A 135 16.49 -14.85 4.52
C ASP A 135 15.08 -14.24 4.51
N TYR A 136 14.14 -14.92 3.85
CA TYR A 136 12.77 -14.45 3.80
C TYR A 136 12.09 -14.51 5.16
N TYR A 137 12.49 -15.42 6.07
CA TYR A 137 11.96 -15.46 7.44
C TYR A 137 12.37 -14.22 8.25
N GLU A 138 13.56 -13.66 8.02
CA GLU A 138 13.98 -12.39 8.63
C GLU A 138 13.07 -11.24 8.17
N PHE A 139 12.71 -11.21 6.88
CA PHE A 139 11.76 -10.23 6.36
C PHE A 139 10.36 -10.42 6.95
N ILE A 140 9.89 -11.66 7.08
CA ILE A 140 8.60 -11.98 7.74
C ILE A 140 8.60 -11.50 9.20
N ASP A 141 9.69 -11.73 9.94
CA ASP A 141 9.81 -11.26 11.33
C ASP A 141 9.81 -9.73 11.42
N ALA A 142 10.57 -9.06 10.56
CA ALA A 142 10.60 -7.60 10.49
C ALA A 142 9.24 -7.01 10.11
N ALA A 143 8.52 -7.63 9.17
CA ALA A 143 7.16 -7.24 8.79
C ALA A 143 6.16 -7.41 9.94
N ALA A 144 6.25 -8.51 10.68
CA ALA A 144 5.43 -8.73 11.86
C ALA A 144 5.70 -7.69 12.96
N LYS A 145 6.99 -7.37 13.20
CA LYS A 145 7.41 -6.35 14.16
C LYS A 145 6.89 -4.96 13.80
N SER A 146 6.99 -4.56 12.52
CA SER A 146 6.41 -3.30 12.04
C SER A 146 4.90 -3.27 12.29
N LEU A 147 4.20 -4.37 12.02
CA LEU A 147 2.76 -4.46 12.22
C LEU A 147 2.34 -4.28 13.68
N VAL A 148 3.09 -4.86 14.63
CA VAL A 148 2.85 -4.64 16.07
C VAL A 148 3.00 -3.17 16.43
N GLY A 149 4.02 -2.49 15.88
CA GLY A 149 4.21 -1.05 16.06
C GLY A 149 3.01 -0.24 15.56
N ILE A 150 2.46 -0.61 14.41
CA ILE A 150 1.26 0.02 13.83
C ILE A 150 0.04 -0.19 14.73
N HIS A 151 -0.16 -1.44 15.18
CA HIS A 151 -1.29 -1.82 16.03
C HIS A 151 -1.21 -1.27 17.47
N SER A 152 -0.09 -0.65 17.85
CA SER A 152 0.04 0.08 19.12
C SER A 152 -0.68 1.43 19.11
N ILE A 153 -0.97 1.99 17.92
CA ILE A 153 -1.57 3.32 17.79
C ILE A 153 -3.07 3.26 18.09
N THR A 154 -3.50 4.13 18.99
CA THR A 154 -4.89 4.20 19.45
C THR A 154 -5.73 5.18 18.61
N PRO A 155 -7.08 5.08 18.65
CA PRO A 155 -7.96 6.01 17.94
C PRO A 155 -7.76 7.47 18.36
N SER A 156 -7.28 7.73 19.58
CA SER A 156 -7.05 9.10 20.07
C SER A 156 -5.89 9.81 19.36
N GLU A 157 -4.96 9.05 18.75
CA GLU A 157 -3.74 9.61 18.14
C GLU A 157 -3.95 10.01 16.66
N VAL A 158 -4.92 9.39 15.97
CA VAL A 158 -5.15 9.53 14.52
C VAL A 158 -6.63 9.55 14.11
N GLY A 159 -7.56 9.48 15.06
CA GLY A 159 -9.01 9.38 14.78
C GLY A 159 -9.64 10.64 14.19
N ASP A 160 -8.92 11.77 14.18
CA ASP A 160 -9.33 13.03 13.53
C ASP A 160 -9.23 12.96 12.00
N VAL A 161 -8.37 12.08 11.48
CA VAL A 161 -8.15 11.92 10.03
C VAL A 161 -8.61 10.57 9.49
N LEU A 162 -8.99 9.64 10.38
CA LEU A 162 -9.36 8.27 10.02
C LEU A 162 -10.84 7.98 10.28
N LYS A 163 -11.40 7.14 9.41
CA LYS A 163 -12.70 6.52 9.66
C LYS A 163 -12.57 5.54 10.83
N ILE A 164 -13.44 5.69 11.83
CA ILE A 164 -13.56 4.75 12.95
C ILE A 164 -14.68 3.76 12.64
N LYS A 165 -14.31 2.50 12.44
CA LYS A 165 -15.29 1.43 12.28
C LYS A 165 -15.61 0.87 13.66
N LYS A 166 -16.83 1.10 14.15
CA LYS A 166 -17.28 0.61 15.46
C LYS A 166 -18.26 -0.54 15.34
N ASP A 167 -18.94 -0.65 14.20
CA ASP A 167 -19.98 -1.63 13.91
C ASP A 167 -19.41 -2.88 13.25
N TYR A 168 -18.53 -3.60 13.97
CA TYR A 168 -17.99 -4.86 13.47
C TYR A 168 -19.02 -5.99 13.52
N PRO A 169 -19.13 -6.81 12.45
CA PRO A 169 -18.46 -6.70 11.15
C PRO A 169 -19.26 -5.96 10.07
N THR A 170 -20.44 -5.45 10.40
CA THR A 170 -21.38 -4.81 9.47
C THR A 170 -20.77 -3.66 8.67
N GLY A 171 -19.93 -2.82 9.28
CA GLY A 171 -19.28 -1.68 8.62
C GLY A 171 -18.38 -2.12 7.46
N ASP A 172 -17.52 -3.11 7.69
CA ASP A 172 -16.64 -3.69 6.67
C ASP A 172 -17.44 -4.39 5.58
N LEU A 173 -18.46 -5.14 5.98
CA LEU A 173 -19.27 -5.90 5.04
C LEU A 173 -20.12 -4.99 4.14
N LYS A 174 -20.55 -3.81 4.60
CA LYS A 174 -21.22 -2.81 3.75
C LYS A 174 -20.32 -2.34 2.61
N GLU A 175 -19.05 -2.06 2.88
CA GLU A 175 -18.09 -1.62 1.85
C GLU A 175 -17.79 -2.74 0.86
N VAL A 176 -17.57 -3.95 1.38
CA VAL A 176 -17.37 -5.15 0.56
C VAL A 176 -18.57 -5.40 -0.35
N LYS A 177 -19.80 -5.31 0.18
CA LYS A 177 -21.05 -5.42 -0.59
C LYS A 177 -21.16 -4.31 -1.64
N ALA A 178 -20.85 -3.06 -1.30
CA ALA A 178 -20.87 -1.95 -2.24
C ALA A 178 -19.89 -2.15 -3.41
N LEU A 179 -18.68 -2.63 -3.11
CA LEU A 179 -17.68 -2.97 -4.12
C LEU A 179 -18.18 -4.11 -5.03
N MET A 180 -18.83 -5.13 -4.47
CA MET A 180 -19.44 -6.21 -5.26
C MET A 180 -20.55 -5.70 -6.18
N ILE A 181 -21.39 -4.76 -5.73
CA ILE A 181 -22.43 -4.14 -6.58
C ILE A 181 -21.77 -3.39 -7.74
N ILE A 182 -20.79 -2.54 -7.46
CA ILE A 182 -20.06 -1.79 -8.49
C ILE A 182 -19.45 -2.77 -9.49
N SER A 183 -18.76 -3.79 -8.99
CA SER A 183 -18.15 -4.84 -9.82
C SER A 183 -19.19 -5.53 -10.70
N MET A 184 -20.33 -5.93 -10.16
CA MET A 184 -21.41 -6.56 -10.92
C MET A 184 -21.93 -5.66 -12.05
N LEU A 185 -21.99 -4.34 -11.83
CA LEU A 185 -22.45 -3.38 -12.82
C LEU A 185 -21.38 -3.05 -13.88
N THR A 186 -20.09 -3.14 -13.53
CA THR A 186 -18.98 -2.77 -14.41
C THR A 186 -18.30 -3.94 -15.11
N THR A 187 -18.65 -5.17 -14.74
CA THR A 187 -18.04 -6.40 -15.27
C THR A 187 -19.08 -7.28 -15.94
N LEU A 188 -18.64 -8.14 -16.87
CA LEU A 188 -19.49 -9.16 -17.50
C LEU A 188 -19.42 -10.51 -16.75
N GLU A 189 -19.00 -10.48 -15.48
CA GLU A 189 -18.90 -11.66 -14.63
C GLU A 189 -20.28 -12.24 -14.32
N ASN A 190 -20.32 -13.55 -14.05
CA ASN A 190 -21.58 -14.26 -13.84
C ASN A 190 -22.30 -13.77 -12.56
N PRO A 191 -23.57 -13.32 -12.63
CA PRO A 191 -24.35 -12.87 -11.46
C PRO A 191 -24.37 -13.86 -10.29
N MET A 192 -24.27 -15.15 -10.58
CA MET A 192 -24.22 -16.23 -9.58
C MET A 192 -22.95 -16.15 -8.70
N VAL A 193 -21.83 -15.64 -9.23
CA VAL A 193 -20.59 -15.42 -8.46
C VAL A 193 -20.84 -14.37 -7.38
N PHE A 194 -21.40 -13.23 -7.75
CA PHE A 194 -21.75 -12.17 -6.81
C PHE A 194 -22.80 -12.63 -5.80
N ALA A 195 -23.84 -13.35 -6.24
CA ALA A 195 -24.86 -13.89 -5.33
C ALA A 195 -24.26 -14.80 -4.24
N ARG A 196 -23.28 -15.65 -4.58
CA ARG A 196 -22.57 -16.48 -3.60
C ARG A 196 -21.75 -15.63 -2.63
N LEU A 197 -21.03 -14.62 -3.13
CA LEU A 197 -20.24 -13.72 -2.29
C LEU A 197 -21.13 -12.89 -1.34
N PHE A 198 -22.28 -12.39 -1.79
CA PHE A 198 -23.27 -11.73 -0.94
C PHE A 198 -23.80 -12.66 0.16
N ASN A 199 -24.08 -13.92 -0.17
CA ASN A 199 -24.51 -14.90 0.84
C ASN A 199 -23.43 -15.16 1.89
N ARG A 200 -22.15 -15.22 1.48
CA ARG A 200 -21.02 -15.38 2.41
C ARG A 200 -20.82 -14.13 3.26
N ALA A 201 -20.96 -12.94 2.68
CA ALA A 201 -20.95 -11.67 3.40
C ALA A 201 -22.04 -11.64 4.48
N ARG A 202 -23.27 -12.08 4.15
CA ARG A 202 -24.38 -12.17 5.10
C ARG A 202 -24.11 -13.14 6.25
N LYS A 203 -23.56 -14.33 5.96
CA LYS A 203 -23.18 -15.30 7.01
C LYS A 203 -22.16 -14.70 8.00
N LEU A 204 -21.19 -13.92 7.52
CA LEU A 204 -20.25 -13.22 8.39
C LEU A 204 -20.90 -12.09 9.17
N GLU A 205 -21.89 -11.39 8.59
CA GLU A 205 -22.64 -10.32 9.25
C GLU A 205 -23.41 -10.80 10.47
N ASP A 206 -23.88 -12.04 10.45
CA ASP A 206 -24.57 -12.68 11.57
C ASP A 206 -23.63 -13.03 12.73
N SER A 207 -22.31 -13.00 12.51
CA SER A 207 -21.30 -13.23 13.55
C SER A 207 -21.11 -11.98 14.41
N ARG A 208 -21.07 -12.14 15.73
CA ARG A 208 -20.74 -11.05 16.66
C ARG A 208 -19.30 -11.21 17.13
N VAL A 209 -18.49 -10.21 16.83
CA VAL A 209 -17.10 -10.10 17.30
C VAL A 209 -16.89 -8.73 17.94
N GLU A 210 -16.12 -8.69 19.02
CA GLU A 210 -15.72 -7.42 19.64
C GLU A 210 -14.40 -6.94 19.04
N ALA A 211 -14.37 -5.68 18.61
CA ALA A 211 -13.19 -5.12 17.95
C ALA A 211 -12.35 -4.28 18.91
N ARG A 212 -11.04 -4.51 18.93
CA ARG A 212 -10.10 -3.63 19.64
C ARG A 212 -9.63 -2.57 18.67
N LEU A 213 -10.24 -1.39 18.78
CA LEU A 213 -9.98 -0.31 17.84
C LEU A 213 -8.53 0.17 17.95
N ARG A 214 -7.77 -0.06 16.88
CA ARG A 214 -6.39 0.38 16.65
C ARG A 214 -6.23 0.84 15.22
N LEU A 215 -5.15 1.54 14.93
CA LEU A 215 -4.74 1.78 13.54
C LEU A 215 -4.48 0.43 12.86
N ILE A 216 -5.07 0.23 11.69
CA ILE A 216 -4.69 -0.82 10.74
C ILE A 216 -4.23 -0.18 9.44
N HIS A 217 -3.38 -0.88 8.71
CA HIS A 217 -3.00 -0.55 7.34
C HIS A 217 -4.15 -0.81 6.36
N GLY A 218 -4.91 -1.91 6.54
CA GLY A 218 -6.07 -2.26 5.73
C GLY A 218 -5.77 -2.93 4.38
N ASP A 219 -4.50 -2.92 3.98
CA ASP A 219 -3.91 -3.58 2.81
C ASP A 219 -2.46 -4.03 3.12
N TYR A 220 -2.28 -4.78 4.21
CA TYR A 220 -0.94 -5.18 4.71
C TYR A 220 -0.33 -6.33 3.89
N GLY A 221 -0.21 -6.14 2.58
CA GLY A 221 0.54 -6.99 1.64
C GLY A 221 2.04 -6.71 1.67
N PHE A 222 2.85 -7.61 1.12
CA PHE A 222 4.32 -7.51 1.20
C PHE A 222 4.93 -6.60 0.12
N ASP A 223 4.18 -6.21 -0.91
CA ASP A 223 4.50 -5.15 -1.87
C ASP A 223 4.41 -3.75 -1.30
N ASN A 224 3.58 -3.58 -0.28
CA ASN A 224 3.50 -2.35 0.51
C ASN A 224 4.62 -2.26 1.54
N MET A 225 5.71 -3.02 1.35
CA MET A 225 6.88 -3.02 2.22
C MET A 225 8.19 -2.88 1.44
N VAL A 226 9.07 -2.03 1.95
CA VAL A 226 10.47 -1.95 1.51
C VAL A 226 11.36 -2.49 2.60
N TYR A 227 12.01 -3.63 2.33
CA TYR A 227 13.02 -4.16 3.24
C TYR A 227 14.33 -3.36 3.13
N SER A 228 14.84 -2.89 4.27
CA SER A 228 16.10 -2.16 4.37
C SER A 228 16.74 -2.38 5.73
N ASN A 229 18.00 -2.84 5.74
CA ASN A 229 18.83 -2.98 6.94
C ASN A 229 18.12 -3.64 8.15
N GLY A 230 17.50 -4.81 7.95
CA GLY A 230 16.83 -5.54 9.05
C GLY A 230 15.44 -5.03 9.41
N LYS A 231 14.88 -4.06 8.66
CA LYS A 231 13.57 -3.45 8.91
C LYS A 231 12.67 -3.56 7.68
N ALA A 232 11.38 -3.76 7.92
CA ALA A 232 10.35 -3.70 6.89
C ALA A 232 9.62 -2.34 6.96
N TYR A 233 9.96 -1.43 6.05
CA TYR A 233 9.35 -0.10 5.98
C TYR A 233 8.00 -0.18 5.28
N VAL A 234 6.92 0.22 5.97
CA VAL A 234 5.55 0.12 5.46
C VAL A 234 5.18 1.39 4.71
N ILE A 235 4.68 1.22 3.49
CA ILE A 235 4.30 2.30 2.57
C ILE A 235 2.83 2.15 2.14
N ASP A 236 2.31 3.18 1.47
CA ASP A 236 0.96 3.21 0.91
C ASP A 236 -0.20 3.14 1.92
N TRP A 237 -0.34 4.21 2.70
CA TRP A 237 -1.34 4.36 3.75
C TRP A 237 -2.73 4.78 3.27
N GLU A 238 -3.05 4.58 1.98
CA GLU A 238 -4.36 4.94 1.42
C GLU A 238 -5.50 4.10 2.03
N GLY A 239 -5.23 2.83 2.36
CA GLY A 239 -6.20 1.88 2.93
C GLY A 239 -6.39 1.99 4.45
N ALA A 240 -5.63 2.87 5.12
CA ALA A 240 -5.56 2.90 6.58
C ALA A 240 -6.86 3.39 7.25
N GLU A 241 -7.21 2.74 8.35
CA GLU A 241 -8.45 2.94 9.11
C GLU A 241 -8.26 2.62 10.60
N ILE A 242 -9.26 2.94 11.43
CA ILE A 242 -9.35 2.45 12.81
C ILE A 242 -10.29 1.24 12.86
N ALA A 243 -9.73 0.09 13.23
CA ALA A 243 -10.33 -1.23 13.08
C ALA A 243 -9.74 -2.25 14.08
N GLU A 244 -10.13 -3.53 13.98
CA GLU A 244 -9.46 -4.62 14.69
C GLU A 244 -8.16 -5.06 13.99
N PRO A 245 -6.99 -5.01 14.66
CA PRO A 245 -5.68 -5.51 14.22
C PRO A 245 -5.64 -6.86 13.52
N THR A 246 -6.45 -7.82 13.99
CA THR A 246 -6.44 -9.18 13.42
C THR A 246 -6.80 -9.19 11.94
N PHE A 247 -7.50 -8.15 11.43
CA PHE A 247 -7.75 -8.01 10.00
C PHE A 247 -6.45 -7.95 9.17
N ASP A 248 -5.47 -7.12 9.55
CA ASP A 248 -4.20 -7.02 8.81
C ASP A 248 -3.38 -8.30 8.90
N VAL A 249 -3.40 -8.96 10.08
CA VAL A 249 -2.73 -10.26 10.26
C VAL A 249 -3.33 -11.31 9.33
N ALA A 250 -4.66 -11.39 9.29
CA ALA A 250 -5.41 -12.29 8.42
C ALA A 250 -5.20 -11.97 6.93
N TYR A 251 -5.08 -10.68 6.58
CA TYR A 251 -4.81 -10.22 5.23
C TYR A 251 -3.44 -10.74 4.75
N ALA A 252 -2.37 -10.44 5.49
CA ALA A 252 -1.02 -10.92 5.19
C ALA A 252 -0.93 -12.45 5.19
N PHE A 253 -1.55 -13.11 6.18
CA PHE A 253 -1.58 -14.57 6.28
C PHE A 253 -2.17 -15.22 5.03
N ASN A 254 -3.23 -14.66 4.45
CA ASN A 254 -3.85 -15.25 3.27
C ASN A 254 -2.91 -15.28 2.06
N PHE A 255 -2.03 -14.28 1.89
CA PHE A 255 -1.00 -14.29 0.85
C PHE A 255 0.11 -15.29 1.16
N LEU A 256 0.57 -15.36 2.41
CA LEU A 256 1.63 -16.30 2.82
C LEU A 256 1.18 -17.76 2.74
N ASP A 257 -0.02 -18.10 3.22
CA ASP A 257 -0.52 -19.48 3.17
C ASP A 257 -0.80 -19.90 1.72
N PHE A 258 -1.16 -18.94 0.86
CA PHE A 258 -1.24 -19.18 -0.56
C PHE A 258 0.13 -19.52 -1.17
N ASP A 259 1.18 -18.73 -0.86
CA ASP A 259 2.54 -18.99 -1.34
C ASP A 259 3.09 -20.32 -0.81
N ASP A 260 2.88 -20.62 0.48
CA ASP A 260 3.26 -21.89 1.10
C ASP A 260 2.62 -23.07 0.34
N LYS A 261 1.30 -23.01 0.08
CA LYS A 261 0.59 -24.06 -0.66
C LYS A 261 1.03 -24.16 -2.12
N ASN A 262 1.22 -23.03 -2.79
CA ASN A 262 1.58 -23.00 -4.21
C ASN A 262 3.04 -23.43 -4.46
N SER A 263 3.93 -23.19 -3.50
CA SER A 263 5.32 -23.67 -3.54
C SER A 263 5.49 -25.10 -3.03
N GLY A 264 4.43 -25.71 -2.47
CA GLY A 264 4.48 -27.05 -1.88
C GLY A 264 5.18 -27.09 -0.51
N ARG A 265 5.30 -25.94 0.18
CA ARG A 265 5.91 -25.85 1.51
C ARG A 265 5.01 -26.48 2.56
N THR A 266 5.44 -27.62 3.10
CA THR A 266 4.70 -28.38 4.13
C THR A 266 5.29 -28.25 5.54
N SER A 267 6.52 -27.74 5.66
CA SER A 267 7.21 -27.51 6.94
C SER A 267 7.80 -26.10 6.96
N GLN A 268 7.93 -25.52 8.17
CA GLN A 268 8.39 -24.14 8.38
C GLN A 268 7.59 -23.15 7.54
N LYS A 269 6.26 -23.20 7.59
CA LYS A 269 5.42 -22.35 6.76
C LYS A 269 5.65 -20.87 7.05
N LEU A 270 5.71 -20.04 6.02
CA LEU A 270 5.88 -18.60 6.18
C LEU A 270 4.67 -17.98 6.88
N SER A 271 3.48 -18.48 6.56
CA SER A 271 2.22 -18.08 7.18
C SER A 271 2.18 -18.32 8.69
N GLU A 272 2.65 -19.50 9.13
CA GLU A 272 2.76 -19.85 10.55
C GLU A 272 3.86 -19.02 11.23
N ALA A 273 5.03 -18.89 10.61
CA ALA A 273 6.13 -18.07 11.12
C ALA A 273 5.75 -16.59 11.29
N PHE A 274 4.88 -16.05 10.44
CA PHE A 274 4.37 -14.69 10.55
C PHE A 274 3.48 -14.50 11.79
N ILE A 275 2.54 -15.42 12.03
CA ILE A 275 1.71 -15.41 13.26
C ILE A 275 2.60 -15.50 14.49
N ASP A 276 3.50 -16.48 14.52
CA ASP A 276 4.42 -16.69 15.65
C ASP A 276 5.25 -15.44 15.92
N SER A 277 5.72 -14.77 14.85
CA SER A 277 6.50 -13.53 14.99
C SER A 277 5.66 -12.36 15.49
N TYR A 278 4.45 -12.22 14.97
CA TYR A 278 3.54 -11.16 15.39
C TYR A 278 3.19 -11.28 16.88
N GLU A 279 2.87 -12.49 17.36
CA GLU A 279 2.60 -12.72 18.78
C GLU A 279 3.85 -12.56 19.65
N ARG A 280 5.02 -13.04 19.19
CA ARG A 280 6.30 -12.90 19.91
C ARG A 280 6.71 -11.44 20.10
N HIS A 281 6.42 -10.57 19.13
CA HIS A 281 6.68 -9.12 19.24
C HIS A 281 5.63 -8.38 20.09
N GLY A 282 4.61 -9.08 20.60
CA GLY A 282 3.59 -8.54 21.51
C GLY A 282 2.24 -8.23 20.86
N GLY A 283 2.06 -8.62 19.60
CA GLY A 283 0.76 -8.61 18.94
C GLY A 283 -0.19 -9.62 19.57
N SER A 284 -1.49 -9.40 19.42
CA SER A 284 -2.48 -10.41 19.80
C SER A 284 -3.55 -10.56 18.74
N ILE A 285 -4.02 -11.79 18.58
CA ILE A 285 -4.95 -12.23 17.55
C ILE A 285 -6.25 -12.67 18.22
N VAL A 286 -7.38 -12.22 17.71
CA VAL A 286 -8.72 -12.60 18.19
C VAL A 286 -9.59 -12.99 17.01
N ASP A 287 -10.46 -13.99 17.19
CA ASP A 287 -11.41 -14.43 16.16
C ASP A 287 -10.76 -14.66 14.77
N PHE A 288 -9.56 -15.24 14.75
CA PHE A 288 -8.71 -15.30 13.54
C PHE A 288 -9.44 -15.86 12.32
N GLN A 289 -10.21 -16.93 12.47
CA GLN A 289 -10.95 -17.53 11.34
C GLN A 289 -12.02 -16.61 10.79
N PHE A 290 -12.65 -15.79 11.64
CA PHE A 290 -13.59 -14.76 11.21
C PHE A 290 -12.88 -13.71 10.35
N TYR A 291 -11.79 -13.13 10.85
CA TYR A 291 -11.03 -12.10 10.12
C TYR A 291 -10.33 -12.65 8.87
N ARG A 292 -9.90 -13.91 8.89
CA ARG A 292 -9.36 -14.61 7.70
C ARG A 292 -10.39 -14.70 6.58
N LYS A 293 -11.64 -15.05 6.91
CA LYS A 293 -12.74 -15.07 5.95
C LYS A 293 -13.12 -13.67 5.48
N LEU A 294 -13.16 -12.70 6.40
CA LEU A 294 -13.44 -11.30 6.05
C LEU A 294 -12.39 -10.72 5.09
N ALA A 295 -11.10 -10.93 5.37
CA ALA A 295 -10.00 -10.53 4.50
C ALA A 295 -10.08 -11.25 3.14
N ALA A 296 -10.35 -12.56 3.13
CA ALA A 296 -10.53 -13.31 1.89
C ALA A 296 -11.71 -12.80 1.05
N LEU A 297 -12.81 -12.41 1.69
CA LEU A 297 -13.98 -11.83 1.05
C LEU A 297 -13.68 -10.45 0.45
N LYS A 298 -12.96 -9.58 1.19
CA LYS A 298 -12.53 -8.25 0.71
C LYS A 298 -11.59 -8.39 -0.50
N LEU A 299 -10.59 -9.27 -0.40
CA LEU A 299 -9.67 -9.58 -1.50
C LEU A 299 -10.41 -10.07 -2.74
N LEU A 300 -11.33 -11.03 -2.60
CA LEU A 300 -12.16 -11.48 -3.72
C LEU A 300 -12.96 -10.33 -4.33
N ALA A 301 -13.62 -9.51 -3.51
CA ALA A 301 -14.40 -8.38 -4.01
C ALA A 301 -13.55 -7.41 -4.84
N ILE A 302 -12.33 -7.10 -4.38
CA ILE A 302 -11.36 -6.27 -5.11
C ILE A 302 -10.96 -6.98 -6.42
N LEU A 303 -10.60 -8.26 -6.37
CA LEU A 303 -10.18 -9.03 -7.53
C LEU A 303 -11.29 -9.23 -8.58
N GLU A 304 -12.57 -9.23 -8.19
CA GLU A 304 -13.70 -9.23 -9.11
C GLU A 304 -13.98 -7.81 -9.65
N ALA A 305 -13.75 -6.76 -8.86
CA ALA A 305 -13.85 -5.36 -9.32
C ALA A 305 -12.80 -5.03 -10.38
N VAL A 306 -11.64 -5.67 -10.28
CA VAL A 306 -10.48 -5.46 -11.15
C VAL A 306 -10.64 -6.26 -12.44
N SER A 307 -11.36 -5.70 -13.42
CA SER A 307 -11.48 -6.25 -14.79
C SER A 307 -10.58 -5.56 -15.82
N HIS A 308 -9.90 -4.47 -15.44
CA HIS A 308 -9.10 -3.67 -16.37
C HIS A 308 -7.62 -4.12 -16.37
N PRO A 309 -7.01 -4.40 -17.53
CA PRO A 309 -5.60 -4.84 -17.63
C PRO A 309 -4.56 -4.01 -16.86
N GLY A 310 -4.75 -2.69 -16.72
CA GLY A 310 -3.83 -1.83 -15.95
C GLY A 310 -3.93 -2.01 -14.42
N LEU A 311 -5.12 -2.34 -13.93
CA LEU A 311 -5.38 -2.59 -12.50
C LEU A 311 -5.00 -4.05 -12.14
N ILE A 312 -5.13 -4.97 -13.10
CA ILE A 312 -4.54 -6.33 -13.05
C ILE A 312 -3.01 -6.24 -12.95
N ALA A 313 -2.35 -5.34 -13.68
CA ALA A 313 -0.90 -5.12 -13.60
C ALA A 313 -0.43 -4.50 -12.27
N PHE A 314 -1.33 -3.79 -11.57
CA PHE A 314 -1.11 -3.25 -10.23
C PHE A 314 -1.20 -4.35 -9.17
N ILE A 315 -2.24 -5.21 -9.19
CA ILE A 315 -2.33 -6.37 -8.30
C ILE A 315 -1.25 -7.41 -8.60
N ALA A 316 -0.88 -7.59 -9.88
CA ALA A 316 0.27 -8.40 -10.26
C ALA A 316 1.61 -7.84 -9.76
N ARG A 317 1.64 -6.61 -9.20
CA ARG A 317 2.84 -6.02 -8.59
C ARG A 317 3.22 -6.74 -7.29
N GLU A 318 2.24 -7.24 -6.53
CA GLU A 318 2.44 -8.15 -5.40
C GLU A 318 3.19 -9.43 -5.80
N PHE A 319 3.18 -9.75 -7.09
CA PHE A 319 3.71 -10.99 -7.65
C PHE A 319 4.87 -10.76 -8.63
N ARG A 320 5.38 -9.52 -8.73
CA ARG A 320 6.31 -9.06 -9.79
C ARG A 320 7.75 -9.58 -9.67
N ARG A 321 8.02 -10.53 -8.77
CA ARG A 321 9.32 -11.19 -8.75
C ARG A 321 9.45 -12.32 -9.76
N ARG A 322 8.38 -12.83 -10.42
CA ARG A 322 8.55 -14.06 -11.23
C ARG A 322 7.88 -14.26 -12.58
N THR A 323 6.99 -13.44 -13.13
CA THR A 323 6.22 -13.99 -14.26
C THR A 323 5.70 -13.04 -15.35
N LYS A 324 5.54 -13.56 -16.58
CA LYS A 324 5.00 -12.88 -17.78
C LYS A 324 3.50 -12.59 -17.61
N ALA A 325 2.91 -11.73 -18.46
CA ALA A 325 1.50 -11.34 -18.35
C ALA A 325 0.49 -12.53 -18.36
N GLU A 326 0.79 -13.60 -19.08
CA GLU A 326 -0.04 -14.82 -19.14
C GLU A 326 -0.08 -15.58 -17.82
N ASP A 327 1.04 -15.60 -17.10
CA ASP A 327 1.14 -16.23 -15.79
C ASP A 327 0.40 -15.43 -14.71
N ALA A 328 0.31 -14.10 -14.85
CA ALA A 328 -0.42 -13.25 -13.90
C ALA A 328 -1.93 -13.56 -13.90
N LYS A 329 -2.52 -13.77 -15.08
CA LYS A 329 -3.93 -14.17 -15.17
C LYS A 329 -4.16 -15.55 -14.54
N ARG A 330 -3.29 -16.52 -14.85
CA ARG A 330 -3.35 -17.86 -14.27
C ARG A 330 -3.19 -17.82 -12.75
N PHE A 331 -2.24 -17.03 -12.26
CA PHE A 331 -2.03 -16.79 -10.84
C PHE A 331 -3.30 -16.27 -10.18
N LEU A 332 -3.90 -15.20 -10.73
CA LEU A 332 -5.11 -14.60 -10.17
C LEU A 332 -6.26 -15.60 -10.10
N GLU A 333 -6.44 -16.45 -11.11
CA GLU A 333 -7.45 -17.52 -11.07
C GLU A 333 -7.20 -18.54 -9.95
N ILE A 334 -5.94 -18.96 -9.78
CA ILE A 334 -5.56 -19.90 -8.70
C ILE A 334 -5.75 -19.24 -7.33
N PHE A 335 -5.39 -17.96 -7.19
CA PHE A 335 -5.56 -17.20 -5.96
C PHE A 335 -7.04 -16.97 -5.63
N LYS A 336 -7.88 -16.59 -6.61
CA LYS A 336 -9.34 -16.52 -6.46
C LYS A 336 -9.91 -17.88 -6.00
N LYS A 337 -9.45 -18.99 -6.57
CA LYS A 337 -9.87 -20.34 -6.17
C LYS A 337 -9.48 -20.64 -4.71
N TYR A 338 -8.27 -20.26 -4.31
CA TYR A 338 -7.81 -20.38 -2.92
C TYR A 338 -8.68 -19.55 -1.97
N LEU A 339 -8.93 -18.27 -2.25
CA LEU A 339 -9.75 -17.42 -1.38
C LEU A 339 -11.18 -17.96 -1.26
N ARG A 340 -11.76 -18.49 -2.35
CA ARG A 340 -13.08 -19.16 -2.32
C ARG A 340 -13.08 -20.40 -1.43
N SER A 341 -11.97 -21.15 -1.37
CA SER A 341 -11.87 -22.33 -0.50
C SER A 341 -11.80 -21.97 0.98
N ILE A 342 -11.15 -20.85 1.33
CA ILE A 342 -11.17 -20.30 2.70
C ILE A 342 -12.61 -20.00 3.12
N LEU A 343 -13.39 -19.37 2.24
CA LEU A 343 -14.79 -19.06 2.51
C LEU A 343 -15.69 -20.30 2.64
N SER A 344 -15.31 -21.46 2.07
CA SER A 344 -16.13 -22.69 2.05
C SER A 344 -15.75 -23.74 3.10
N SER A 345 -14.70 -23.52 3.88
CA SER A 345 -14.12 -24.52 4.79
C SER A 345 -14.97 -24.92 6.03
N GLU A 346 -16.26 -24.55 6.07
CA GLU A 346 -17.21 -24.84 7.16
C GLU A 346 -18.65 -25.11 6.64
N GLU A 347 -18.77 -25.69 5.43
CA GLU A 347 -19.94 -26.51 5.05
C GLU A 347 -19.54 -27.97 5.13
#